data_AF-A0A811MK68-F1
#
_entry.id   AF-A0A811MK68-F1
#
_cell.length_a   1.000
_cell.length_b   1.000
_cell.length_c   1.000
_cell.angle_alpha   90.00
_cell.angle_beta   90.00
_cell.angle_gamma   90.00
#
_symmetry.space_group_name_H-M   'P 1'
#
loop_
_entity.id
_entity.type
_entity.pdbx_description
1 polymer ?
#
loop_
_entity_poly.entity_id
_entity_poly.type
_entity_poly.pdbx_seq_one_letter_code
_entity_poly.pdbx_strand_id
1 'polypeptide(L)'
;MVEDVILLRIIVSSKRWDIFKDADYYIYQATDEAADEGPSLKRLPRLPKLHSPYEFDSDQVGILRCGARHQRRYNALRPHRDTAGDFYIVAALCRAPNSVAPGEFVICLYNSNSPTIWITHKISVDENQHRRQYGCHFEHYNSKVISIGGDSGTMGFVDLWRGILFCDVLKLQRGKTTPPIRYVTLPPPLLPGRVNRGDARLARDIAIVQQGRTIKYVELQVHWKPHPTFRGCYFRDGWMSRIWTRPVDADCAEDCWKPGCKQ
;
A
#
# COMPACT_ATOMS: atom_id res chain seq x y z
N MET A 1 -8.52 3.95 -16.30
CA MET A 1 -8.90 5.07 -15.42
C MET A 1 -7.61 5.86 -15.26
N VAL A 2 -7.55 7.09 -15.74
CA VAL A 2 -6.36 7.93 -15.53
C VAL A 2 -6.44 8.38 -14.08
N GLU A 3 -5.40 8.09 -13.30
CA GLU A 3 -5.27 8.65 -11.95
C GLU A 3 -5.01 10.15 -12.12
N ASP A 4 -6.02 10.93 -11.83
CA ASP A 4 -6.03 12.39 -11.83
C ASP A 4 -5.69 12.94 -10.43
N VAL A 5 -5.54 12.07 -9.43
CA VAL A 5 -5.19 12.41 -8.06
C VAL A 5 -3.93 11.67 -7.63
N ILE A 6 -2.98 12.40 -7.05
CA ILE A 6 -1.74 11.85 -6.50
C ILE A 6 -1.54 12.36 -5.06
N LEU A 7 -1.10 11.48 -4.18
CA LEU A 7 -0.63 11.84 -2.83
C LEU A 7 0.87 12.15 -2.88
N LEU A 8 1.25 13.33 -2.41
CA LEU A 8 2.63 13.79 -2.33
C LEU A 8 3.02 13.98 -0.87
N ARG A 9 4.19 13.48 -0.48
CA ARG A 9 4.84 13.86 0.79
C ARG A 9 5.94 14.86 0.47
N ILE A 10 5.79 16.09 0.96
CA ILE A 10 6.74 17.17 0.70
C ILE A 10 7.40 17.56 2.01
N ILE A 11 8.73 17.56 2.03
CA ILE A 11 9.55 18.00 3.15
C ILE A 11 10.02 19.41 2.85
N VAL A 12 9.59 20.38 3.64
CA VAL A 12 10.10 21.75 3.57
C VAL A 12 10.66 22.11 4.94
N SER A 13 11.97 21.90 5.11
CA SER A 13 12.66 22.22 6.37
C SER A 13 13.86 23.11 6.13
N SER A 14 14.03 24.12 7.00
CA SER A 14 15.27 24.89 7.11
C SER A 14 16.26 24.25 8.10
N LYS A 15 15.87 23.15 8.77
CA LYS A 15 16.65 22.49 9.83
C LYS A 15 17.34 21.24 9.29
N ARG A 16 18.67 21.23 9.38
CA ARG A 16 19.54 20.18 8.83
C ARG A 16 19.31 18.77 9.40
N TRP A 17 18.71 18.66 10.59
CA TRP A 17 18.61 17.40 11.36
C TRP A 17 17.18 16.98 11.71
N ASP A 18 16.16 17.79 11.40
CA ASP A 18 14.76 17.52 11.79
C ASP A 18 13.82 17.36 10.58
N ILE A 19 14.40 17.00 9.43
CA ILE A 19 13.72 16.91 8.12
C ILE A 19 12.48 16.02 8.14
N PHE A 20 12.42 15.03 9.03
CA PHE A 20 11.30 14.10 9.10
C PHE A 20 10.08 14.67 9.82
N LYS A 21 10.22 15.69 10.67
CA LYS A 21 9.12 16.33 11.41
C LYS A 21 8.44 17.47 10.65
N ASP A 22 9.06 17.91 9.57
CA ASP A 22 8.57 18.99 8.69
C ASP A 22 8.00 18.41 7.38
N ALA A 23 7.56 17.15 7.40
CA ALA A 23 6.92 16.52 6.27
C ALA A 23 5.41 16.74 6.30
N ASP A 24 4.87 17.34 5.24
CA ASP A 24 3.43 17.54 5.07
C ASP A 24 2.95 16.72 3.86
N TYR A 25 1.72 16.23 3.95
CA TYR A 25 1.06 15.51 2.88
C TYR A 25 0.17 16.43 2.07
N TYR A 26 0.22 16.31 0.74
CA TYR A 26 -0.53 17.09 -0.20
C TYR A 26 -1.27 16.19 -1.19
N ILE A 27 -2.47 16.60 -1.57
CA ILE A 27 -3.22 16.01 -2.65
C ILE A 27 -3.02 16.90 -3.87
N TYR A 28 -2.38 16.34 -4.89
CA TYR A 28 -2.31 16.93 -6.20
C TYR A 28 -3.46 16.39 -7.03
N GLN A 29 -4.26 17.29 -7.60
CA GLN A 29 -5.31 16.98 -8.57
C GLN A 29 -4.92 17.60 -9.90
N ALA A 30 -4.75 16.76 -10.92
CA ALA A 30 -4.50 17.18 -12.28
C ALA A 30 -5.74 17.86 -12.87
N THR A 31 -5.52 18.74 -13.85
CA THR A 31 -6.55 19.48 -14.57
C THR A 31 -7.62 18.54 -15.11
N ASP A 32 -8.89 18.81 -14.81
CA ASP A 32 -10.00 18.13 -15.45
C ASP A 32 -10.39 18.93 -16.69
N GLU A 33 -10.07 18.39 -17.88
CA GLU A 33 -10.40 19.02 -19.17
C GLU A 33 -11.90 19.33 -19.31
N ALA A 34 -12.76 18.67 -18.52
CA ALA A 34 -14.20 18.91 -18.51
C ALA A 34 -14.65 20.01 -17.53
N ALA A 35 -13.83 20.42 -16.56
CA ALA A 35 -14.23 21.33 -15.48
C ALA A 35 -13.68 22.76 -15.62
N ASP A 36 -12.84 23.04 -16.62
CA ASP A 36 -12.14 24.34 -16.83
C ASP A 36 -11.32 24.81 -15.59
N GLU A 37 -11.14 23.94 -14.60
CA GLU A 37 -10.36 24.17 -13.40
C GLU A 37 -8.92 23.70 -13.58
N GLY A 38 -7.98 24.60 -13.32
CA GLY A 38 -6.55 24.33 -13.33
C GLY A 38 -6.12 23.26 -12.33
N PRO A 39 -4.88 22.75 -12.44
CA PRO A 39 -4.38 21.77 -11.48
C PRO A 39 -4.35 22.38 -10.07
N SER A 40 -4.65 21.57 -9.06
CA SER A 40 -4.69 22.04 -7.66
C SER A 40 -3.81 21.21 -6.75
N LEU A 41 -3.33 21.87 -5.69
CA LEU A 41 -2.52 21.24 -4.65
C LEU A 41 -3.10 21.60 -3.29
N LYS A 42 -3.63 20.60 -2.58
CA LYS A 42 -4.28 20.79 -1.28
C LYS A 42 -3.47 20.11 -0.18
N ARG A 43 -3.03 20.89 0.81
CA ARG A 43 -2.39 20.35 2.01
C ARG A 43 -3.41 19.62 2.88
N LEU A 44 -3.05 18.42 3.35
CA LEU A 44 -3.83 17.69 4.35
C LEU A 44 -3.52 18.19 5.76
N PRO A 45 -4.46 18.06 6.72
CA PRO A 45 -4.14 18.21 8.13
C PRO A 45 -2.97 17.30 8.51
N ARG A 46 -2.12 17.73 9.44
CA ARG A 46 -1.01 16.89 9.90
C ARG A 46 -1.53 15.60 10.50
N LEU A 47 -0.87 14.49 10.16
CA LEU A 47 -1.14 13.19 10.75
C LEU A 47 -0.99 13.26 12.29
N PRO A 48 -1.80 12.53 13.05
CA PRO A 48 -1.64 12.44 14.48
C PRO A 48 -0.23 11.94 14.83
N LYS A 49 0.43 12.63 15.76
CA LYS A 49 1.69 12.14 16.34
C LYS A 49 1.36 10.94 17.22
N LEU A 50 1.50 9.73 16.67
CA LEU A 50 1.61 8.56 17.53
C LEU A 50 2.89 8.68 18.35
N HIS A 51 2.90 8.20 19.60
CA HIS A 51 4.06 8.23 20.50
C HIS A 51 5.29 7.41 20.02
N SER A 52 5.38 7.15 18.71
CA SER A 52 6.55 6.64 18.00
C SER A 52 7.50 7.80 17.68
N PRO A 53 8.83 7.64 17.82
CA PRO A 53 9.79 8.64 17.38
C PRO A 53 9.83 8.82 15.85
N TYR A 54 9.11 7.97 15.10
CA TYR A 54 9.02 8.01 13.66
C TYR A 54 7.58 8.35 13.23
N GLU A 55 7.43 9.49 12.54
CA GLU A 55 6.23 9.83 11.76
C GLU A 55 6.04 8.81 10.63
N PHE A 56 4.83 8.74 10.04
CA PHE A 56 4.59 7.86 8.89
C PHE A 56 5.48 8.28 7.71
N ASP A 57 6.25 7.32 7.19
CA ASP A 57 7.02 7.52 5.96
C ASP A 57 6.13 7.28 4.72
N SER A 58 6.62 7.69 3.55
CA SER A 58 5.89 7.71 2.28
C SER A 58 5.41 6.33 1.84
N ASP A 59 6.10 5.27 2.25
CA ASP A 59 5.75 3.87 1.96
C ASP A 59 4.65 3.30 2.87
N GLN A 60 4.29 4.02 3.94
CA GLN A 60 3.25 3.64 4.89
C GLN A 60 1.91 4.32 4.60
N VAL A 61 1.88 5.28 3.68
CA VAL A 61 0.70 6.09 3.38
C VAL A 61 0.27 5.91 1.92
N GLY A 62 -1.01 5.66 1.70
CA GLY A 62 -1.60 5.56 0.37
C GLY A 62 -2.90 6.33 0.25
N ILE A 63 -3.36 6.50 -0.99
CA ILE A 63 -4.62 7.15 -1.33
C ILE A 63 -5.52 6.23 -2.13
N LEU A 64 -6.78 6.14 -1.73
CA LEU A 64 -7.84 5.43 -2.43
C LEU A 64 -8.89 6.43 -2.91
N ARG A 65 -9.14 6.48 -4.22
CA ARG A 65 -10.29 7.19 -4.79
C ARG A 65 -11.56 6.34 -4.63
N CYS A 66 -12.61 6.96 -4.13
CA CYS A 66 -13.92 6.37 -3.86
C CYS A 66 -14.98 7.13 -4.67
N GLY A 67 -15.58 6.49 -5.67
CA GLY A 67 -16.62 7.11 -6.49
C GLY A 67 -18.04 6.73 -6.08
N ALA A 68 -19.03 7.59 -6.37
CA ALA A 68 -20.46 7.39 -6.09
C ALA A 68 -21.12 6.20 -6.83
N ARG A 69 -20.36 5.40 -7.59
CA ARG A 69 -20.84 4.18 -8.26
C ARG A 69 -21.30 3.07 -7.30
N HIS A 70 -21.09 3.23 -5.99
CA HIS A 70 -21.32 2.18 -4.99
C HIS A 70 -22.73 2.15 -4.39
N GLN A 71 -23.69 2.98 -4.83
CA GLN A 71 -25.04 2.98 -4.24
C GLN A 71 -26.21 2.68 -5.18
N ARG A 72 -26.01 2.48 -6.48
CA ARG A 72 -27.12 2.11 -7.39
C ARG A 72 -26.72 1.09 -8.45
N ARG A 73 -26.89 -0.20 -8.13
CA ARG A 73 -27.13 -1.23 -9.14
C ARG A 73 -28.63 -1.46 -9.24
N TYR A 74 -29.32 -0.63 -10.01
CA TYR A 74 -30.44 -1.03 -10.88
C TYR A 74 -30.60 0.08 -11.94
N ASN A 75 -30.65 -0.37 -13.20
CA ASN A 75 -30.93 0.36 -14.44
C ASN A 75 -29.74 0.97 -15.20
N ALA A 76 -29.62 0.45 -16.43
CA ALA A 76 -28.72 0.87 -17.49
C ALA A 76 -29.09 2.25 -18.01
N LEU A 77 -28.07 3.09 -18.18
CA LEU A 77 -27.76 3.98 -19.30
C LEU A 77 -26.50 4.76 -18.86
N ARG A 78 -25.52 4.93 -19.75
CA ARG A 78 -24.23 5.58 -19.44
C ARG A 78 -24.49 6.98 -18.86
N PRO A 79 -24.11 7.27 -17.60
CA PRO A 79 -24.19 8.63 -17.10
C PRO A 79 -22.95 9.41 -17.54
N HIS A 80 -23.17 10.67 -17.93
CA HIS A 80 -22.17 11.73 -17.92
C HIS A 80 -21.34 11.65 -16.63
N ARG A 81 -20.03 11.92 -16.69
CA ARG A 81 -19.17 12.05 -15.50
C ARG A 81 -19.66 13.24 -14.68
N ASP A 82 -20.56 12.97 -13.75
CA ASP A 82 -20.91 13.91 -12.69
C ASP A 82 -19.96 13.61 -11.52
N THR A 83 -18.93 14.44 -11.38
CA THR A 83 -17.88 14.36 -10.33
C THR A 83 -18.42 14.71 -8.94
N ALA A 84 -19.68 15.11 -8.84
CA ALA A 84 -20.35 15.62 -7.63
C ALA A 84 -20.49 14.63 -6.45
N GLY A 85 -19.92 13.41 -6.54
CA GLY A 85 -19.93 12.42 -5.46
C GLY A 85 -18.65 11.61 -5.31
N ASP A 86 -17.57 12.00 -5.97
CA ASP A 86 -16.27 11.38 -5.82
C ASP A 86 -15.55 11.94 -4.59
N PHE A 87 -14.97 11.06 -3.78
CA PHE A 87 -14.16 11.41 -2.62
C PHE A 87 -12.92 10.53 -2.57
N TYR A 88 -11.98 10.84 -1.70
CA TYR A 88 -10.81 10.01 -1.49
C TYR A 88 -10.59 9.75 0.00
N ILE A 89 -9.95 8.61 0.27
CA ILE A 89 -9.46 8.25 1.58
C ILE A 89 -7.95 8.18 1.51
N VAL A 90 -7.28 8.85 2.45
CA VAL A 90 -5.86 8.66 2.69
C VAL A 90 -5.72 7.79 3.93
N ALA A 91 -4.93 6.72 3.81
CA ALA A 91 -4.73 5.76 4.88
C ALA A 91 -3.24 5.59 5.16
N ALA A 92 -2.87 5.69 6.43
CA ALA A 92 -1.52 5.47 6.92
C ALA A 92 -1.52 4.29 7.90
N LEU A 93 -0.68 3.28 7.69
CA LEU A 93 -0.60 2.09 8.55
C LEU A 93 0.81 1.91 9.10
N CYS A 94 0.92 1.70 10.41
CA CYS A 94 2.17 1.36 11.06
C CYS A 94 1.93 0.31 12.15
N ARG A 95 3.01 -0.32 12.61
CA ARG A 95 2.93 -1.24 13.75
C ARG A 95 2.48 -0.47 14.99
N ALA A 96 1.62 -1.09 15.80
CA ALA A 96 1.14 -0.48 17.02
C ALA A 96 2.32 -0.19 17.98
N PRO A 97 2.51 1.07 18.42
CA PRO A 97 3.55 1.40 19.40
C PRO A 97 3.33 0.61 20.69
N ASN A 98 4.41 0.07 21.26
CA ASN A 98 4.40 -0.67 22.53
C ASN A 98 3.54 -1.94 22.54
N SER A 99 3.12 -2.45 21.38
CA SER A 99 2.40 -3.72 21.33
C SER A 99 3.34 -4.89 21.60
N VAL A 100 2.99 -5.66 22.64
CA VAL A 100 3.63 -6.94 22.99
C VAL A 100 3.11 -8.06 22.07
N ALA A 101 1.90 -7.91 21.52
CA ALA A 101 1.28 -8.89 20.66
C ALA A 101 1.78 -8.74 19.20
N PRO A 102 2.29 -9.81 18.58
CA PRO A 102 2.58 -9.79 17.15
C PRO A 102 1.29 -9.55 16.34
N GLY A 103 1.39 -8.80 15.24
CA GLY A 103 0.25 -8.58 14.32
C GLY A 103 -0.72 -7.45 14.68
N GLU A 104 -0.41 -6.60 15.67
CA GLU A 104 -1.17 -5.37 15.96
C GLU A 104 -0.62 -4.15 15.22
N PHE A 105 -1.55 -3.36 14.67
CA PHE A 105 -1.26 -2.18 13.88
C PHE A 105 -2.15 -1.01 14.28
N VAL A 106 -1.69 0.19 13.95
CA VAL A 106 -2.51 1.40 13.99
C VAL A 106 -2.68 1.93 12.58
N ILE A 107 -3.93 2.24 12.23
CA ILE A 107 -4.30 2.89 10.98
C ILE A 107 -4.88 4.27 11.25
N CYS A 108 -4.38 5.27 10.54
CA CYS A 108 -4.93 6.63 10.51
C CYS A 108 -5.62 6.85 9.16
N LEU A 109 -6.87 7.32 9.20
CA LEU A 109 -7.71 7.55 8.03
C LEU A 109 -8.10 9.03 7.94
N TYR A 110 -7.95 9.60 6.74
CA TYR A 110 -8.50 10.89 6.37
C TYR A 110 -9.51 10.70 5.25
N ASN A 111 -10.72 11.25 5.38
CA ASN A 111 -11.76 11.18 4.36
C ASN A 111 -12.11 12.59 3.88
N SER A 112 -12.02 12.80 2.57
CA SER A 112 -12.26 14.11 1.97
C SER A 112 -13.71 14.60 2.07
N ASN A 113 -14.70 13.71 2.29
CA ASN A 113 -16.10 14.08 2.56
C ASN A 113 -16.32 14.61 3.97
N SER A 114 -15.44 14.26 4.91
CA SER A 114 -15.47 14.73 6.29
C SER A 114 -14.07 15.20 6.70
N PRO A 115 -13.53 16.25 6.04
CA PRO A 115 -12.09 16.53 5.96
C PRO A 115 -11.48 17.18 7.21
N THR A 116 -12.20 17.21 8.33
CA THR A 116 -11.81 18.04 9.49
C THR A 116 -10.75 17.39 10.38
N ILE A 117 -10.74 16.06 10.52
CA ILE A 117 -9.81 15.35 11.41
C ILE A 117 -9.39 13.99 10.85
N TRP A 118 -8.20 13.54 11.23
CA TRP A 118 -7.79 12.14 11.09
C TRP A 118 -8.49 11.27 12.12
N ILE A 119 -8.94 10.09 11.71
CA ILE A 119 -9.52 9.08 12.59
C ILE A 119 -8.52 7.93 12.74
N THR A 120 -8.28 7.51 13.98
CA THR A 120 -7.29 6.47 14.29
C THR A 120 -7.98 5.21 14.80
N HIS A 121 -7.64 4.05 14.24
CA HIS A 121 -8.11 2.75 14.69
C HIS A 121 -6.93 1.84 15.05
N LYS A 122 -7.08 1.06 16.12
CA LYS A 122 -6.24 -0.12 16.35
C LYS A 122 -6.85 -1.29 15.60
N ILE A 123 -6.03 -1.98 14.81
CA ILE A 123 -6.44 -3.12 13.98
C ILE A 123 -5.44 -4.26 14.17
N SER A 124 -5.88 -5.50 14.02
CA SER A 124 -5.02 -6.68 14.15
C SER A 124 -5.29 -7.67 13.03
N VAL A 125 -4.26 -8.46 12.70
CA VAL A 125 -4.44 -9.64 11.84
C VAL A 125 -5.36 -10.62 12.55
N ASP A 126 -6.23 -11.29 11.79
CA ASP A 126 -7.09 -12.33 12.33
C ASP A 126 -6.28 -13.36 13.15
N GLU A 127 -6.67 -13.60 14.41
CA GLU A 127 -5.91 -14.46 15.32
C GLU A 127 -5.81 -15.91 14.82
N ASN A 128 -6.81 -16.40 14.10
CA ASN A 128 -6.78 -17.75 13.55
C ASN A 128 -5.80 -17.82 12.37
N GLN A 129 -5.81 -16.82 11.49
CA GLN A 129 -4.82 -16.68 10.44
C GLN A 129 -3.41 -16.53 11.02
N HIS A 130 -3.24 -15.65 12.02
CA HIS A 130 -1.96 -15.41 12.67
C HIS A 130 -1.36 -16.70 13.25
N ARG A 131 -2.14 -17.43 14.06
CA ARG A 131 -1.68 -18.67 14.70
C ARG A 131 -1.39 -19.78 13.70
N ARG A 132 -2.26 -19.98 12.70
CA ARG A 132 -2.11 -21.06 11.71
C ARG A 132 -0.87 -20.87 10.84
N GLN A 133 -0.51 -19.63 10.54
CA GLN A 133 0.43 -19.33 9.47
C GLN A 133 1.77 -18.75 9.96
N TYR A 134 1.83 -18.13 11.16
CA TYR A 134 3.04 -17.41 11.63
C TYR A 134 3.46 -17.74 13.08
N GLY A 135 2.67 -18.52 13.82
CA GLY A 135 3.00 -18.90 15.20
C GLY A 135 3.08 -17.69 16.14
N CYS A 136 4.21 -17.52 16.83
CA CYS A 136 4.43 -16.41 17.78
C CYS A 136 5.22 -15.23 17.20
N HIS A 137 5.64 -15.29 15.94
CA HIS A 137 6.47 -14.26 15.33
C HIS A 137 5.84 -13.73 14.04
N PHE A 138 5.39 -12.48 14.08
CA PHE A 138 4.85 -11.76 12.92
C PHE A 138 5.55 -10.41 12.78
N GLU A 139 6.28 -10.27 11.68
CA GLU A 139 6.93 -9.03 11.27
C GLU A 139 6.34 -8.56 9.95
N HIS A 140 6.09 -7.26 9.84
CA HIS A 140 5.64 -6.63 8.62
C HIS A 140 6.10 -5.18 8.60
N TYR A 141 6.82 -4.80 7.55
CA TYR A 141 7.30 -3.45 7.32
C TYR A 141 6.85 -2.98 5.94
N ASN A 142 5.95 -2.00 5.92
CA ASN A 142 5.44 -1.46 4.66
C ASN A 142 6.61 -0.91 3.82
N SER A 143 6.64 -1.32 2.56
CA SER A 143 7.51 -0.82 1.49
C SER A 143 6.71 -0.09 0.41
N LYS A 144 5.40 -0.32 0.35
CA LYS A 144 4.47 0.28 -0.63
C LYS A 144 3.03 0.15 -0.14
N VAL A 145 2.16 1.07 -0.56
CA VAL A 145 0.71 0.94 -0.44
C VAL A 145 0.07 0.86 -1.83
N ILE A 146 -0.88 -0.05 -2.02
CA ILE A 146 -1.62 -0.23 -3.27
C ILE A 146 -3.12 -0.07 -3.06
N SER A 147 -3.77 0.59 -4.01
CA SER A 147 -5.21 0.85 -3.97
C SER A 147 -5.96 -0.19 -4.79
N ILE A 148 -6.80 -0.98 -4.13
CA ILE A 148 -7.52 -2.11 -4.72
C ILE A 148 -8.97 -1.71 -5.04
N GLY A 149 -9.58 -0.94 -4.13
CA GLY A 149 -10.95 -0.47 -4.27
C GLY A 149 -11.99 -1.58 -4.06
N GLY A 150 -13.06 -1.55 -4.85
CA GLY A 150 -14.25 -2.38 -4.63
C GLY A 150 -15.17 -1.84 -3.53
N ASP A 151 -16.27 -2.54 -3.25
CA ASP A 151 -17.34 -2.06 -2.34
C ASP A 151 -16.86 -1.81 -0.90
N SER A 152 -15.81 -2.52 -0.48
CA SER A 152 -15.17 -2.37 0.84
C SER A 152 -14.11 -1.27 0.88
N GLY A 153 -13.75 -0.69 -0.28
CA GLY A 153 -12.64 0.26 -0.40
C GLY A 153 -11.33 -0.34 0.07
N THR A 154 -10.97 -1.52 -0.42
CA THR A 154 -9.80 -2.24 0.11
C THR A 154 -8.50 -1.56 -0.32
N MET A 155 -7.55 -1.46 0.60
CA MET A 155 -6.17 -1.05 0.37
C MET A 155 -5.22 -2.17 0.81
N GLY A 156 -4.11 -2.33 0.10
CA GLY A 156 -3.05 -3.28 0.44
C GLY A 156 -1.82 -2.55 0.95
N PHE A 157 -1.39 -2.85 2.17
CA PHE A 157 -0.12 -2.39 2.73
C PHE A 157 0.90 -3.52 2.55
N VAL A 158 1.95 -3.24 1.79
CA VAL A 158 2.83 -4.27 1.22
C VAL A 158 4.18 -4.23 1.91
N ASP A 159 4.60 -5.34 2.50
CA ASP A 159 6.00 -5.64 2.79
C ASP A 159 6.53 -6.48 1.62
N LEU A 160 7.37 -5.87 0.78
CA LEU A 160 7.87 -6.52 -0.45
C LEU A 160 8.77 -7.74 -0.17
N TRP A 161 9.19 -7.97 1.07
CA TRP A 161 9.90 -9.18 1.49
C TRP A 161 8.98 -10.28 2.03
N ARG A 162 7.78 -9.93 2.50
CA ARG A 162 6.96 -10.85 3.30
C ARG A 162 5.54 -11.06 2.75
N GLY A 163 4.80 -9.99 2.46
CA GLY A 163 3.37 -10.12 2.23
C GLY A 163 2.60 -8.82 2.12
N ILE A 164 1.28 -8.94 2.09
CA ILE A 164 0.32 -7.85 1.91
C ILE A 164 -0.72 -7.91 3.01
N LEU A 165 -0.91 -6.81 3.73
CA LEU A 165 -2.02 -6.57 4.65
C LEU A 165 -3.17 -5.89 3.89
N PHE A 166 -4.29 -6.58 3.71
CA PHE A 166 -5.51 -6.02 3.13
C PHE A 166 -6.40 -5.43 4.21
N CYS A 167 -6.69 -4.14 4.07
CA CYS A 167 -7.55 -3.39 4.98
C CYS A 167 -8.75 -2.81 4.22
N ASP A 168 -9.95 -3.06 4.73
CA ASP A 168 -11.21 -2.53 4.19
C ASP A 168 -11.53 -1.16 4.83
N VAL A 169 -10.94 -0.09 4.29
CA VAL A 169 -10.95 1.22 4.95
C VAL A 169 -12.34 1.86 5.04
N LEU A 170 -13.25 1.55 4.11
CA LEU A 170 -14.64 2.03 4.18
C LEU A 170 -15.46 1.36 5.28
N LYS A 171 -15.11 0.12 5.67
CA LYS A 171 -15.79 -0.57 6.78
C LYS A 171 -15.40 0.02 8.12
N LEU A 172 -14.13 0.41 8.28
CA LEU A 172 -13.63 1.05 9.51
C LEU A 172 -14.37 2.35 9.84
N GLN A 173 -14.74 3.14 8.83
CA GLN A 173 -15.46 4.40 9.03
C GLN A 173 -16.91 4.24 9.49
N ARG A 174 -17.53 3.06 9.27
CA ARG A 174 -18.95 2.82 9.60
C ARG A 174 -19.18 2.47 11.08
N GLY A 175 -18.12 2.43 11.90
CA GLY A 175 -18.21 2.53 13.37
C GLY A 175 -18.86 1.36 14.14
N LYS A 176 -19.16 0.22 13.50
CA LYS A 176 -19.83 -0.91 14.18
C LYS A 176 -18.87 -1.93 14.78
N THR A 177 -17.85 -2.32 14.04
CA THR A 177 -16.79 -3.24 14.46
C THR A 177 -15.56 -2.98 13.61
N THR A 178 -14.37 -3.08 14.22
CA THR A 178 -13.11 -3.05 13.49
C THR A 178 -12.90 -4.43 12.85
N PRO A 179 -13.06 -4.61 11.52
CA PRO A 179 -12.80 -5.89 10.90
C PRO A 179 -11.31 -6.26 11.06
N PRO A 180 -10.99 -7.56 11.22
CA PRO A 180 -9.60 -7.99 11.21
C PRO A 180 -8.96 -7.71 9.85
N ILE A 181 -7.65 -7.43 9.88
CA ILE A 181 -6.85 -7.25 8.68
C ILE A 181 -6.56 -8.64 8.12
N ARG A 182 -6.69 -8.80 6.79
CA ARG A 182 -6.35 -10.06 6.12
C ARG A 182 -4.92 -9.99 5.62
N TYR A 183 -4.12 -11.02 5.87
CA TYR A 183 -2.73 -11.05 5.41
C TYR A 183 -2.52 -12.11 4.33
N VAL A 184 -1.64 -11.84 3.37
CA VAL A 184 -1.26 -12.80 2.32
C VAL A 184 0.25 -12.77 2.14
N THR A 185 0.91 -13.92 2.20
CA THR A 185 2.34 -14.01 1.92
C THR A 185 2.64 -13.74 0.45
N LEU A 186 3.79 -13.14 0.18
CA LEU A 186 4.33 -13.10 -1.18
C LEU A 186 4.82 -14.50 -1.60
N PRO A 187 4.92 -14.75 -2.92
CA PRO A 187 5.50 -15.98 -3.43
C PRO A 187 6.92 -16.21 -2.88
N PRO A 188 7.37 -17.48 -2.80
CA PRO A 188 8.74 -17.78 -2.41
C PRO A 188 9.77 -17.06 -3.29
N PRO A 189 10.93 -16.64 -2.71
CA PRO A 189 11.99 -15.97 -3.46
C PRO A 189 12.47 -16.77 -4.67
N LEU A 190 12.93 -16.08 -5.71
CA LEU A 190 13.47 -16.70 -6.92
C LEU A 190 14.61 -17.69 -6.65
N LEU A 191 15.52 -17.33 -5.73
CA LEU A 191 16.58 -18.20 -5.25
C LEU A 191 16.41 -18.48 -3.75
N PRO A 192 16.16 -19.74 -3.37
CA PRO A 192 16.14 -20.16 -1.97
C PRO A 192 17.49 -19.88 -1.28
N GLY A 193 17.44 -19.51 0.00
CA GLY A 193 18.63 -19.39 0.85
C GLY A 193 19.39 -18.06 0.78
N ARG A 194 18.99 -17.11 -0.08
CA ARG A 194 19.45 -15.72 0.06
C ARG A 194 18.73 -15.04 1.20
N VAL A 195 19.49 -14.46 2.13
CA VAL A 195 18.95 -13.62 3.19
C VAL A 195 18.38 -12.35 2.56
N ASN A 196 17.11 -12.05 2.86
CA ASN A 196 16.47 -10.78 2.53
C ASN A 196 17.28 -9.64 3.16
N ARG A 197 18.04 -8.89 2.35
CA ARG A 197 18.85 -7.76 2.82
C ARG A 197 18.67 -6.57 1.89
N GLY A 198 18.68 -5.39 2.48
CA GLY A 198 18.55 -4.13 1.77
C GLY A 198 17.11 -3.75 1.44
N ASP A 199 16.98 -2.70 0.65
CA ASP A 199 15.70 -2.17 0.21
C ASP A 199 15.07 -3.08 -0.87
N ALA A 200 13.92 -3.67 -0.54
CA ALA A 200 13.19 -4.55 -1.45
C ALA A 200 12.81 -3.87 -2.77
N ARG A 201 12.56 -2.55 -2.74
CA ARG A 201 12.10 -1.76 -3.88
C ARG A 201 13.12 -1.72 -5.02
N LEU A 202 14.39 -2.05 -4.74
CA LEU A 202 15.45 -2.13 -5.75
C LEU A 202 15.32 -3.37 -6.65
N ALA A 203 14.55 -4.37 -6.23
CA ALA A 203 14.49 -5.68 -6.87
C ALA A 203 13.08 -6.27 -6.93
N ARG A 204 12.09 -5.67 -6.27
CA ARG A 204 10.72 -6.21 -6.17
C ARG A 204 9.73 -5.07 -6.35
N ASP A 205 8.64 -5.36 -7.03
CA ASP A 205 7.51 -4.42 -7.10
C ASP A 205 6.17 -5.17 -7.19
N ILE A 206 5.10 -4.45 -6.89
CA ILE A 206 3.74 -4.96 -6.95
C ILE A 206 2.79 -3.90 -7.49
N ALA A 207 1.83 -4.32 -8.29
CA ALA A 207 0.80 -3.45 -8.84
C ALA A 207 -0.53 -4.17 -9.02
N ILE A 208 -1.61 -3.39 -9.06
CA ILE A 208 -2.92 -3.88 -9.46
C ILE A 208 -3.06 -3.69 -10.96
N VAL A 209 -3.28 -4.77 -11.68
CA VAL A 209 -3.70 -4.74 -13.07
C VAL A 209 -5.21 -4.73 -13.11
N GLN A 210 -5.77 -3.57 -13.47
CA GLN A 210 -7.20 -3.33 -13.49
C GLN A 210 -7.91 -4.24 -14.50
N GLN A 211 -7.30 -4.49 -15.66
CA GLN A 211 -7.77 -5.54 -16.57
C GLN A 211 -7.64 -6.91 -15.88
N GLY A 212 -8.78 -7.53 -15.59
CA GLY A 212 -8.83 -8.83 -14.91
C GLY A 212 -8.75 -8.78 -13.38
N ARG A 213 -8.68 -7.59 -12.76
CA ARG A 213 -8.62 -7.40 -11.28
C ARG A 213 -7.60 -8.34 -10.63
N THR A 214 -6.35 -8.25 -11.08
CA THR A 214 -5.25 -9.09 -10.59
C THR A 214 -4.17 -8.27 -9.92
N ILE A 215 -3.56 -8.86 -8.91
CA ILE A 215 -2.33 -8.39 -8.29
C ILE A 215 -1.19 -9.04 -9.07
N LYS A 216 -0.28 -8.21 -9.61
CA LYS A 216 0.97 -8.68 -10.21
C LYS A 216 2.12 -8.30 -9.32
N TYR A 217 2.93 -9.29 -8.99
CA TYR A 217 4.15 -9.16 -8.23
C TYR A 217 5.33 -9.52 -9.15
N VAL A 218 6.41 -8.75 -9.07
CA VAL A 218 7.64 -9.02 -9.82
C VAL A 218 8.83 -9.07 -8.87
N GLU A 219 9.72 -10.01 -9.15
CA GLU A 219 11.06 -10.09 -8.54
C GLU A 219 12.09 -10.07 -9.67
N LEU A 220 13.01 -9.11 -9.58
CA LEU A 220 14.20 -8.98 -10.40
C LEU A 220 15.39 -9.47 -9.58
N GLN A 221 16.20 -10.31 -10.21
CA GLN A 221 17.46 -10.74 -9.66
C GLN A 221 18.60 -10.40 -10.61
N VAL A 222 19.58 -9.69 -10.07
CA VAL A 222 20.81 -9.35 -10.79
C VAL A 222 21.89 -10.34 -10.38
N HIS A 223 22.51 -10.99 -11.37
CA HIS A 223 23.64 -11.87 -11.13
C HIS A 223 24.92 -11.02 -11.08
N TRP A 224 25.70 -11.22 -10.03
CA TRP A 224 26.95 -10.51 -9.82
C TRP A 224 28.08 -11.52 -9.83
N LYS A 225 29.09 -11.30 -10.67
CA LYS A 225 30.33 -12.09 -10.70
C LYS A 225 31.47 -11.27 -10.12
N PRO A 226 32.38 -11.89 -9.34
CA PRO A 226 33.60 -11.22 -8.92
C PRO A 226 34.40 -10.76 -10.12
N HIS A 227 34.93 -9.54 -10.08
CA HIS A 227 35.84 -9.05 -11.12
C HIS A 227 37.12 -9.90 -11.09
N PRO A 228 37.56 -10.47 -12.23
CA PRO A 228 38.69 -11.40 -12.25
C PRO A 228 39.98 -10.76 -11.72
N THR A 229 40.13 -9.46 -11.94
CA THR A 229 41.36 -8.71 -11.61
C THR A 229 41.29 -7.90 -10.32
N PHE A 230 40.11 -7.46 -9.89
CA PHE A 230 39.97 -6.49 -8.80
C PHE A 230 39.21 -7.13 -7.64
N ARG A 231 39.95 -7.55 -6.61
CA ARG A 231 39.38 -8.19 -5.43
C ARG A 231 38.38 -7.24 -4.75
N GLY A 232 37.17 -7.73 -4.50
CA GLY A 232 36.08 -6.93 -3.90
C GLY A 232 35.23 -6.16 -4.91
N CYS A 233 35.64 -6.07 -6.18
CA CYS A 233 34.79 -5.56 -7.25
C CYS A 233 33.93 -6.68 -7.82
N TYR A 234 32.70 -6.34 -8.20
CA TYR A 234 31.77 -7.25 -8.87
C TYR A 234 31.25 -6.57 -10.13
N PHE A 235 31.05 -7.35 -11.19
CA PHE A 235 30.37 -6.89 -12.40
C PHE A 235 29.05 -7.64 -12.58
N ARG A 236 28.13 -7.01 -13.32
CA ARG A 236 26.83 -7.58 -13.62
C ARG A 236 26.96 -8.65 -14.70
N ASP A 237 26.52 -9.85 -14.41
CA ASP A 237 26.55 -11.01 -15.30
C ASP A 237 25.12 -11.44 -15.67
N GLY A 238 24.39 -10.51 -16.27
CA GLY A 238 22.99 -10.71 -16.61
C GLY A 238 22.04 -10.56 -15.41
N TRP A 239 20.78 -10.90 -15.66
CA TRP A 239 19.69 -10.78 -14.73
C TRP A 239 18.61 -11.81 -15.08
N MET A 240 17.71 -12.07 -14.15
CA MET A 240 16.50 -12.85 -14.38
C MET A 240 15.34 -12.19 -13.67
N SER A 241 14.14 -12.29 -14.22
CA SER A 241 12.94 -11.84 -13.50
C SER A 241 11.85 -12.90 -13.52
N ARG A 242 10.96 -12.82 -12.52
CA ARG A 242 9.73 -13.60 -12.49
C ARG A 242 8.58 -12.73 -12.06
N ILE A 243 7.45 -12.98 -12.70
CA ILE A 243 6.18 -12.36 -12.38
C ILE A 243 5.29 -13.43 -11.77
N TRP A 244 4.53 -13.07 -10.74
CA TRP A 244 3.45 -13.86 -10.19
C TRP A 244 2.16 -13.07 -10.27
N THR A 245 1.06 -13.78 -10.49
CA THR A 245 -0.27 -13.20 -10.61
C THR A 245 -1.19 -13.85 -9.58
N ARG A 246 -1.97 -13.02 -8.88
CA ARG A 246 -3.01 -13.46 -7.94
C ARG A 246 -4.29 -12.68 -8.21
N PRO A 247 -5.48 -13.31 -8.32
CA PRO A 247 -6.74 -12.58 -8.38
C PRO A 247 -6.93 -11.75 -7.10
N VAL A 248 -7.48 -10.54 -7.20
CA VAL A 248 -7.74 -9.69 -6.02
C VAL A 248 -8.69 -10.40 -5.03
N ASP A 249 -9.75 -11.01 -5.57
CA ASP A 249 -10.85 -11.60 -4.79
C ASP A 249 -10.55 -13.05 -4.34
N ALA A 250 -9.32 -13.54 -4.55
CA ALA A 250 -8.91 -14.86 -4.08
C ALA A 250 -8.87 -14.92 -2.54
N ASP A 251 -9.03 -16.13 -2.00
CA ASP A 251 -8.92 -16.37 -0.56
C ASP A 251 -7.51 -16.00 -0.06
N CYS A 252 -7.43 -15.49 1.17
CA CYS A 252 -6.18 -15.17 1.84
C CYS A 252 -5.58 -16.40 2.55
N ALA A 253 -6.37 -17.45 2.80
CA ALA A 253 -5.92 -18.69 3.43
C ALA A 253 -5.22 -19.64 2.44
N GLU A 254 -5.42 -19.46 1.14
CA GLU A 254 -4.85 -20.31 0.09
C GLU A 254 -3.69 -19.62 -0.64
N ASP A 255 -2.67 -20.39 -1.05
CA ASP A 255 -1.64 -19.89 -1.96
C ASP A 255 -2.19 -19.82 -3.39
N CYS A 256 -2.76 -18.66 -3.72
CA CYS A 256 -3.34 -18.41 -5.04
C CYS A 256 -2.37 -17.74 -6.03
N TRP A 257 -1.07 -17.65 -5.70
CA TRP A 257 -0.09 -17.07 -6.61
C TRP A 257 0.25 -18.03 -7.74
N LYS A 258 -0.01 -17.60 -8.98
CA LYS A 258 0.36 -18.35 -10.18
C LYS A 258 1.61 -17.76 -10.81
N PRO A 259 2.66 -18.56 -11.09
CA PRO A 259 3.83 -18.08 -11.79
C PRO A 259 3.44 -17.69 -13.23
N GLY A 260 3.90 -16.51 -13.65
CA GLY A 260 3.85 -16.06 -15.04
C GLY A 260 5.10 -16.46 -15.82
N CYS A 261 5.35 -15.78 -16.93
CA CYS A 261 6.56 -15.99 -17.73
C CYS A 261 7.82 -15.59 -16.95
N LYS A 262 8.91 -16.34 -17.16
CA LYS A 262 10.26 -15.97 -16.73
C LYS A 262 10.93 -15.23 -17.90
N GLN A 263 11.66 -14.17 -17.60
CA GLN A 263 12.47 -13.42 -18.56
C GLN A 263 13.94 -13.47 -18.16
#